data_AF-X0GQG9-F1
#
_entry.id   AF-X0GQG9-F1
#
_cell.length_a   1.000
_cell.length_b   1.000
_cell.length_c   1.000
_cell.angle_alpha   90.00
_cell.angle_beta   90.00
_cell.angle_gamma   90.00
#
_symmetry.space_group_name_H-M   'P 1'
#
loop_
_entity.id
_entity.type
_entity.pdbx_description
1 polymer ?
#
loop_
_entity_poly.entity_id
_entity_poly.type
_entity_poly.pdbx_seq_one_letter_code
_entity_poly.pdbx_strand_id
1 'polypeptide(L)'
;MQVPHYKGVTTTTSNPRSFPFERASVLEPPAEFAKLRATDPVSQVKLFHGSLPWLVTKHKDVVFVATPDKLSKVCTRPGFPELGAGGKEAAKAKPTFFIFIFIYFRYGFPRPYASEISYLEKLQPYIQKTVDDLLEDLKQKGCADGPVHLVKIFALPAPSYNAIRSNGSSTAREPSAATKELLDYVANLADK
;
A
#
# COMPACT_ATOMS: atom_id res chain seq x y z
N MET A 1 34.85 6.91 10.23
CA MET A 1 33.88 5.80 10.42
C MET A 1 33.69 5.13 9.07
N GLN A 2 34.30 3.95 8.89
CA GLN A 2 34.41 3.25 7.61
C GLN A 2 33.07 2.67 7.18
N VAL A 3 32.62 3.02 5.97
CA VAL A 3 31.55 2.34 5.26
C VAL A 3 31.99 0.89 5.03
N PRO A 4 31.18 -0.14 5.34
CA PRO A 4 31.53 -1.50 5.00
C PRO A 4 31.65 -1.61 3.47
N HIS A 5 32.88 -1.78 2.98
CA HIS A 5 33.13 -2.15 1.60
C HIS A 5 32.57 -3.56 1.39
N TYR A 6 31.44 -3.66 0.70
CA TYR A 6 31.00 -4.92 0.10
C TYR A 6 32.05 -5.34 -0.94
N LYS A 7 32.95 -6.25 -0.55
CA LYS A 7 33.83 -6.96 -1.48
C LYS A 7 32.97 -7.94 -2.28
N GLY A 8 32.88 -7.69 -3.59
CA GLY A 8 32.29 -8.62 -4.56
C GLY A 8 30.87 -8.26 -5.01
N VAL A 9 30.69 -7.15 -5.73
CA VAL A 9 29.60 -7.07 -6.72
C VAL A 9 30.11 -7.82 -7.94
N THR A 10 29.88 -9.13 -7.99
CA THR A 10 30.06 -9.89 -9.22
C THR A 10 28.89 -9.50 -10.12
N THR A 11 29.09 -8.50 -10.97
CA THR A 11 28.09 -8.06 -11.95
C THR A 11 27.91 -9.19 -12.97
N THR A 12 27.08 -10.18 -12.64
CA THR A 12 26.65 -11.17 -13.61
C THR A 12 25.81 -10.42 -14.62
N THR A 13 26.28 -10.33 -15.86
CA THR A 13 25.64 -9.66 -17.00
C THR A 13 24.36 -10.38 -17.44
N SER A 14 23.39 -10.48 -16.54
CA SER A 14 22.01 -10.86 -16.85
C SER A 14 21.24 -9.59 -17.18
N ASN A 15 20.55 -9.56 -18.31
CA ASN A 15 19.60 -8.49 -18.61
C ASN A 15 18.64 -8.29 -17.41
N PRO A 16 18.37 -7.04 -16.99
CA PRO A 16 17.46 -6.75 -15.88
C PRO A 16 16.07 -7.34 -16.14
N ARG A 17 15.54 -8.07 -15.16
CA ARG A 17 14.22 -8.71 -15.25
C ARG A 17 13.12 -7.66 -15.17
N SER A 18 12.04 -7.84 -15.92
CA SER A 18 10.85 -6.98 -15.81
C SER A 18 10.24 -7.08 -14.41
N PHE A 19 9.81 -5.96 -13.86
CA PHE A 19 9.19 -5.86 -12.54
C PHE A 19 7.92 -4.99 -12.61
N PRO A 20 6.84 -5.31 -11.87
CA PRO A 20 6.69 -6.36 -10.84
C PRO A 20 6.71 -7.81 -11.35
N PHE A 21 7.12 -8.75 -10.49
CA PHE A 21 7.02 -10.19 -10.76
C PHE A 21 5.63 -10.74 -10.48
N GLU A 22 5.24 -11.79 -11.20
CA GLU A 22 3.98 -12.50 -10.97
C GLU A 22 4.05 -13.41 -9.74
N ARG A 23 2.95 -13.54 -9.02
CA ARG A 23 2.88 -14.47 -7.88
C ARG A 23 2.92 -15.91 -8.38
N ALA A 24 3.63 -16.76 -7.65
CA ALA A 24 3.65 -18.20 -7.94
C ALA A 24 2.29 -18.86 -7.68
N SER A 25 1.57 -18.39 -6.65
CA SER A 25 0.21 -18.84 -6.32
C SER A 25 -0.53 -17.79 -5.47
N VAL A 26 -1.75 -18.08 -5.02
CA VAL A 26 -2.58 -17.13 -4.25
C VAL A 26 -1.90 -16.69 -2.95
N LEU A 27 -1.24 -17.62 -2.25
CA LEU A 27 -0.63 -17.39 -0.93
C LEU A 27 0.89 -17.26 -0.98
N GLU A 28 1.51 -17.55 -2.12
CA GLU A 28 2.97 -17.54 -2.25
C GLU A 28 3.49 -16.30 -2.99
N PRO A 29 4.62 -15.73 -2.56
CA PRO A 29 5.26 -14.65 -3.29
C PRO A 29 5.85 -15.15 -4.62
N PRO A 30 6.24 -14.23 -5.52
CA PRO A 30 7.01 -14.57 -6.71
C PRO A 30 8.26 -15.42 -6.41
N ALA A 31 8.48 -16.46 -7.21
CA ALA A 31 9.57 -17.41 -7.02
C ALA A 31 10.97 -16.77 -7.18
N GLU A 32 11.05 -15.69 -7.97
CA GLU A 32 12.24 -14.89 -8.20
C GLU A 32 12.82 -14.37 -6.89
N PHE A 33 11.98 -13.98 -5.93
CA PHE A 33 12.48 -13.43 -4.67
C PHE A 33 13.28 -14.46 -3.88
N ALA A 34 12.94 -15.75 -3.92
CA ALA A 34 13.71 -16.80 -3.25
C ALA A 34 15.10 -16.96 -3.88
N LYS A 35 15.15 -16.98 -5.22
CA LYS A 35 16.41 -17.07 -5.99
C LYS A 35 17.29 -15.84 -5.75
N LEU A 36 16.74 -14.64 -5.91
CA LEU A 36 17.46 -13.38 -5.71
C LEU A 36 17.98 -13.25 -4.26
N ARG A 37 17.18 -13.62 -3.25
CA ARG A 37 17.68 -13.65 -1.87
C ARG A 37 18.89 -14.57 -1.70
N ALA A 38 18.99 -15.67 -2.45
CA ALA A 38 20.10 -16.61 -2.32
C ALA A 38 21.33 -16.17 -3.12
N THR A 39 21.15 -15.65 -4.34
CA THR A 39 22.25 -15.45 -5.29
C THR A 39 22.59 -13.99 -5.57
N ASP A 40 21.60 -13.09 -5.54
CA ASP A 40 21.76 -11.71 -5.98
C ASP A 40 20.77 -10.76 -5.24
N PRO A 41 21.02 -10.51 -3.94
CA PRO A 41 20.03 -9.94 -3.04
C PRO A 41 19.76 -8.45 -3.23
N VAL A 42 20.66 -7.76 -3.94
CA VAL A 42 20.57 -6.35 -4.35
C VAL A 42 20.87 -6.28 -5.84
N SER A 43 19.84 -6.18 -6.66
CA SER A 43 19.95 -6.33 -8.12
C SER A 43 19.10 -5.31 -8.86
N GLN A 44 19.44 -5.02 -10.12
CA GLN A 44 18.63 -4.12 -10.94
C GLN A 44 17.46 -4.86 -11.60
N VAL A 45 16.31 -4.21 -11.63
CA VAL A 45 15.11 -4.66 -12.35
C VAL A 45 14.67 -3.61 -13.35
N LYS A 46 13.86 -4.00 -14.34
CA LYS A 46 13.34 -3.10 -15.38
C LYS A 46 11.87 -2.78 -15.13
N LEU A 47 11.54 -1.51 -14.98
CA LEU A 47 10.14 -1.05 -14.86
C LEU A 47 9.47 -0.86 -16.22
N PHE A 48 8.15 -0.64 -16.21
CA PHE A 48 7.33 -0.47 -17.41
C PHE A 48 7.83 0.64 -18.36
N HIS A 49 8.42 1.69 -17.80
CA HIS A 49 8.96 2.83 -18.54
C HIS A 49 10.46 2.71 -18.86
N GLY A 50 11.03 1.52 -18.67
CA GLY A 50 12.41 1.18 -19.01
C GLY A 50 13.49 1.58 -18.00
N SER A 51 13.13 2.24 -16.88
CA SER A 51 14.11 2.56 -15.83
C SER A 51 14.62 1.31 -15.12
N LEU A 52 15.80 1.46 -14.49
CA LEU A 52 16.53 0.39 -13.84
C LEU A 52 16.76 0.64 -12.34
N PRO A 53 15.70 0.65 -11.51
CA PRO A 53 15.87 0.79 -10.06
C PRO A 53 16.51 -0.45 -9.44
N TRP A 54 17.03 -0.27 -8.23
CA TRP A 54 17.55 -1.34 -7.39
C TRP A 54 16.42 -2.04 -6.62
N LEU A 55 16.37 -3.36 -6.72
CA LEU A 55 15.54 -4.26 -5.93
C LEU A 55 16.35 -4.83 -4.77
N VAL A 56 15.81 -4.74 -3.56
CA VAL A 56 16.44 -5.26 -2.33
C VAL A 56 15.55 -6.35 -1.75
N THR A 57 16.13 -7.53 -1.46
CA THR A 57 15.33 -8.73 -1.13
C THR A 57 15.64 -9.36 0.24
N LYS A 58 16.80 -9.06 0.85
CA LYS A 58 17.13 -9.56 2.20
C LYS A 58 16.52 -8.67 3.26
N HIS A 59 15.93 -9.28 4.29
CA HIS A 59 15.27 -8.58 5.39
C HIS A 59 16.15 -7.48 6.01
N LYS A 60 17.40 -7.78 6.36
CA LYS A 60 18.34 -6.81 6.95
C LYS A 60 18.54 -5.57 6.07
N ASP A 61 18.59 -5.75 4.76
CA ASP A 61 18.85 -4.68 3.79
C ASP A 61 17.56 -3.89 3.50
N VAL A 62 16.39 -4.54 3.54
CA VAL A 62 15.08 -3.88 3.47
C VAL A 62 14.88 -2.97 4.69
N VAL A 63 15.17 -3.46 5.90
CA VAL A 63 15.14 -2.64 7.13
C VAL A 63 16.11 -1.47 7.02
N PHE A 64 17.32 -1.71 6.50
CA PHE A 64 18.29 -0.66 6.22
C PHE A 64 17.85 0.32 5.14
N VAL A 65 17.01 -0.05 4.17
CA VAL A 65 16.48 0.90 3.17
C VAL A 65 15.32 1.72 3.74
N ALA A 66 14.53 1.15 4.65
CA ALA A 66 13.34 1.79 5.21
C ALA A 66 13.63 2.77 6.36
N THR A 67 14.83 2.77 6.93
CA THR A 67 15.19 3.50 8.15
C THR A 67 16.03 4.78 7.98
N PRO A 68 16.99 4.91 7.04
CA PRO A 68 17.91 6.03 7.00
C PRO A 68 17.32 7.25 6.31
N ASP A 69 17.68 8.43 6.80
CA ASP A 69 17.34 9.74 6.24
C ASP A 69 17.97 10.05 4.86
N LYS A 70 18.78 9.13 4.34
CA LYS A 70 19.50 9.29 3.07
C LYS A 70 18.64 8.91 1.86
N LEU A 71 17.54 8.19 2.06
CA LEU A 71 16.61 7.80 1.00
C LEU A 71 15.33 8.63 1.10
N SER A 72 14.69 8.87 -0.05
CA SER A 72 13.55 9.78 -0.15
C SER A 72 12.32 9.07 -0.68
N LYS A 73 11.17 9.42 -0.09
CA LYS A 73 9.83 9.01 -0.54
C LYS A 73 9.12 10.10 -1.37
N VAL A 74 9.83 11.14 -1.80
CA VAL A 74 9.26 12.22 -2.62
C VAL A 74 9.11 11.72 -4.06
N CYS A 75 7.87 11.43 -4.47
CA CYS A 75 7.56 10.82 -5.77
C CYS A 75 7.94 11.69 -6.98
N THR A 76 8.13 12.99 -6.80
CA THR A 76 8.56 13.92 -7.85
C THR A 76 10.07 13.95 -8.08
N ARG A 77 10.86 13.27 -7.24
CA ARG A 77 12.32 13.22 -7.41
C ARG A 77 12.69 12.43 -8.68
N PRO A 78 13.65 12.92 -9.48
CA PRO A 78 14.19 12.15 -10.59
C PRO A 78 14.67 10.77 -10.12
N GLY A 79 14.26 9.72 -10.82
CA GLY A 79 14.62 8.34 -10.50
C GLY A 79 13.68 7.63 -9.50
N PHE A 80 12.57 8.26 -9.06
CA PHE A 80 11.58 7.57 -8.24
C PHE A 80 10.98 6.36 -8.99
N PRO A 81 10.94 5.16 -8.38
CA PRO A 81 10.61 3.92 -9.08
C PRO A 81 9.08 3.69 -9.17
N GLU A 82 8.39 4.47 -10.01
CA GLU A 82 6.96 4.30 -10.25
C GLU A 82 6.67 2.97 -10.98
N LEU A 83 5.77 2.16 -10.41
CA LEU A 83 5.50 0.82 -10.92
C LEU A 83 4.50 0.79 -12.10
N GLY A 84 3.77 1.87 -12.33
CA GLY A 84 2.78 1.98 -13.41
C GLY A 84 2.43 3.41 -13.78
N ALA A 85 1.74 3.58 -14.91
CA ALA A 85 1.36 4.90 -15.43
C ALA A 85 0.47 5.69 -14.45
N GLY A 86 -0.48 5.02 -13.79
CA GLY A 86 -1.35 5.65 -12.80
C GLY A 86 -0.59 6.23 -11.59
N GLY A 87 0.45 5.54 -11.11
CA GLY A 87 1.31 6.05 -10.04
C GLY A 87 2.09 7.30 -10.45
N LYS A 88 2.62 7.29 -11.68
CA LYS A 88 3.33 8.45 -12.25
C LYS A 88 2.44 9.68 -12.41
N GLU A 89 1.17 9.50 -12.77
CA GLU A 89 0.22 10.60 -12.82
C GLU A 89 -0.20 11.05 -11.40
N ALA A 90 -0.43 10.12 -10.47
CA ALA A 90 -0.75 10.42 -9.08
C ALA A 90 0.37 11.20 -8.37
N ALA A 91 1.64 11.00 -8.74
CA ALA A 91 2.79 11.73 -8.21
C ALA A 91 2.73 13.25 -8.48
N LYS A 92 1.92 13.70 -9.43
CA LYS A 92 1.70 15.14 -9.73
C LYS A 92 0.69 15.78 -8.78
N ALA A 93 -0.14 14.99 -8.10
CA ALA A 93 -1.11 15.49 -7.14
C ALA A 93 -0.40 16.04 -5.89
N LYS A 94 -1.12 16.85 -5.10
CA LYS A 94 -0.61 17.31 -3.80
C LYS A 94 -0.29 16.08 -2.94
N PRO A 95 0.95 15.95 -2.43
CA PRO A 95 1.34 14.78 -1.66
C PRO A 95 0.45 14.64 -0.41
N THR A 96 -0.04 13.42 -0.16
CA THR A 96 -0.89 13.11 0.99
C THR A 96 -0.07 12.58 2.18
N PHE A 97 -0.76 12.33 3.30
CA PHE A 97 -0.23 11.87 4.58
C PHE A 97 0.81 10.75 4.50
N PHE A 98 0.74 9.81 3.54
CA PHE A 98 1.71 8.70 3.41
C PHE A 98 3.11 9.11 2.90
N ILE A 99 3.20 10.26 2.22
CA ILE A 99 4.47 10.93 1.88
C ILE A 99 4.92 11.80 3.07
N PHE A 100 3.95 12.41 3.77
CA PHE A 100 4.20 13.29 4.91
C PHE A 100 4.57 12.59 6.22
N ILE A 101 4.17 11.34 6.50
CA ILE A 101 4.47 10.67 7.78
C ILE A 101 5.98 10.62 8.05
N PHE A 102 6.79 10.45 7.00
CA PHE A 102 8.24 10.46 7.10
C PHE A 102 8.73 11.88 7.46
N ILE A 103 8.11 12.93 6.92
CA ILE A 103 8.37 14.34 7.25
C ILE A 103 7.93 14.65 8.71
N TYR A 104 6.80 14.11 9.18
CA TYR A 104 6.33 14.28 10.58
C TYR A 104 7.34 13.76 11.60
N PHE A 105 7.84 12.52 11.41
CA PHE A 105 8.88 11.94 12.28
C PHE A 105 10.25 12.64 12.10
N ARG A 106 10.57 13.08 10.88
CA ARG A 106 11.85 13.72 10.52
C ARG A 106 12.00 15.16 11.03
N TYR A 107 10.91 15.91 11.13
CA TYR A 107 10.90 17.33 11.50
C TYR A 107 10.22 17.62 12.85
N GLY A 108 9.99 16.60 13.67
CA GLY A 108 9.55 16.77 15.06
C GLY A 108 8.10 17.23 15.23
N PHE A 109 7.24 17.00 14.24
CA PHE A 109 5.80 17.22 14.42
C PHE A 109 5.24 16.18 15.38
N PRO A 110 4.26 16.54 16.25
CA PRO A 110 3.68 15.61 17.19
C PRO A 110 3.09 14.40 16.44
N ARG A 111 3.40 13.22 16.96
CA ARG A 111 2.88 11.95 16.44
C ARG A 111 1.35 12.08 16.35
N PRO A 112 0.71 11.72 15.22
CA PRO A 112 -0.74 11.81 15.11
C PRO A 112 -1.36 10.96 16.22
N TYR A 113 -2.25 11.55 17.01
CA TYR A 113 -2.92 10.94 18.17
C TYR A 113 -3.54 9.57 17.86
N ALA A 114 -3.98 9.37 16.61
CA ALA A 114 -4.49 8.10 16.08
C ALA A 114 -3.48 6.93 16.05
N SER A 115 -2.21 7.17 16.38
CA SER A 115 -1.16 6.14 16.45
C SER A 115 -0.69 5.82 17.87
N GLU A 116 -1.40 6.33 18.87
CA GLU A 116 -1.24 5.91 20.26
C GLU A 116 -1.99 4.60 20.51
N ILE A 117 -1.34 3.64 21.17
CA ILE A 117 -1.96 2.35 21.52
C ILE A 117 -3.22 2.57 22.38
N SER A 118 -3.18 3.55 23.28
CA SER A 118 -4.30 3.95 24.13
C SER A 118 -5.53 4.43 23.34
N TYR A 119 -5.35 5.00 22.16
CA TYR A 119 -6.45 5.37 21.27
C TYR A 119 -7.05 4.14 20.58
N LEU A 120 -6.20 3.19 20.15
CA LEU A 120 -6.66 1.94 19.54
C LEU A 120 -7.43 1.06 20.54
N GLU A 121 -7.01 1.01 21.80
CA GLU A 121 -7.72 0.31 22.88
C GLU A 121 -9.15 0.84 23.05
N LYS A 122 -9.35 2.16 22.94
CA LYS A 122 -10.69 2.77 22.97
C LYS A 122 -11.54 2.44 21.74
N LEU A 123 -10.91 2.08 20.62
CA LEU A 123 -11.61 1.66 19.40
C LEU A 123 -12.02 0.18 19.45
N GLN A 124 -11.39 -0.65 20.28
CA GLN A 124 -11.64 -2.10 20.34
C GLN A 124 -13.14 -2.45 20.49
N PRO A 125 -13.92 -1.81 21.38
CA PRO A 125 -15.34 -2.16 21.53
C PRO A 125 -16.15 -1.90 20.25
N TYR A 126 -15.77 -0.87 19.48
CA TYR A 126 -16.44 -0.53 18.23
C TYR A 126 -16.05 -1.47 17.09
N ILE A 127 -14.78 -1.86 17.04
CA ILE A 127 -14.30 -2.87 16.09
C ILE A 127 -15.03 -4.18 16.35
N GLN A 128 -15.11 -4.59 17.63
CA GLN A 128 -15.83 -5.79 18.04
C GLN A 128 -17.29 -5.73 17.61
N LYS A 129 -18.00 -4.64 17.94
CA LYS A 129 -19.39 -4.46 17.52
C LYS A 129 -19.56 -4.54 16.00
N THR A 130 -18.68 -3.91 15.23
CA THR A 130 -18.74 -3.93 13.76
C THR A 130 -18.60 -5.35 13.21
N VAL A 131 -17.68 -6.13 13.78
CA VAL A 131 -17.50 -7.54 13.41
C VAL A 131 -18.71 -8.37 13.81
N ASP A 132 -19.22 -8.18 15.03
CA ASP A 132 -20.38 -8.91 15.55
C ASP A 132 -21.62 -8.65 14.70
N ASP A 133 -21.90 -7.39 14.36
CA ASP A 133 -23.02 -7.00 13.50
C ASP A 133 -22.91 -7.69 12.12
N LEU A 134 -21.71 -7.67 11.50
CA LEU A 134 -21.49 -8.32 10.19
C LEU A 134 -21.62 -9.84 10.24
N LEU A 135 -21.23 -10.47 11.35
CA LEU A 135 -21.38 -11.90 11.55
C LEU A 135 -22.84 -12.29 11.80
N GLU A 136 -23.59 -11.45 12.52
CA GLU A 136 -25.01 -11.65 12.73
C GLU A 136 -25.78 -11.49 11.40
N ASP A 137 -25.46 -10.49 10.57
CA ASP A 137 -26.00 -10.35 9.22
C ASP A 137 -25.72 -11.59 8.35
N LEU A 138 -24.49 -12.12 8.44
CA LEU A 138 -24.10 -13.34 7.72
C LEU A 138 -24.90 -14.55 8.20
N LYS A 139 -25.11 -14.68 9.51
CA LYS A 139 -25.88 -15.77 10.12
C LYS A 139 -27.36 -15.68 9.75
N GLN A 140 -27.95 -14.49 9.77
CA GLN A 140 -29.34 -14.26 9.39
C GLN A 140 -29.58 -14.55 7.91
N LYS A 141 -28.65 -14.12 7.05
CA LYS A 141 -28.69 -14.46 5.63
C LYS A 141 -28.62 -15.97 5.39
N GLY A 142 -27.83 -16.67 6.21
CA GLY A 142 -27.60 -18.10 6.08
C GLY A 142 -26.94 -18.48 4.75
N CYS A 143 -26.93 -19.77 4.46
CA CYS A 143 -26.39 -20.35 3.23
C CYS A 143 -27.29 -21.44 2.64
N ALA A 144 -28.58 -21.46 3.02
CA ALA A 144 -29.55 -22.45 2.55
C ALA A 144 -29.69 -22.44 1.02
N ASP A 145 -29.67 -21.24 0.41
CA ASP A 145 -29.78 -21.04 -1.04
C ASP A 145 -28.43 -21.16 -1.78
N GLY A 146 -27.35 -21.54 -1.08
CA GLY A 146 -26.02 -21.77 -1.66
C GLY A 146 -24.89 -20.97 -1.01
N PRO A 147 -23.67 -21.06 -1.57
CA PRO A 147 -22.48 -20.42 -1.00
C PRO A 147 -22.57 -18.90 -0.96
N VAL A 148 -22.00 -18.32 0.10
CA VAL A 148 -21.97 -16.87 0.33
C VAL A 148 -20.60 -16.27 -0.04
N HIS A 149 -20.61 -15.06 -0.62
CA HIS A 149 -19.39 -14.36 -1.02
C HIS A 149 -18.78 -13.59 0.17
N LEU A 150 -17.89 -14.24 0.93
CA LEU A 150 -17.35 -13.68 2.17
C LEU A 150 -16.62 -12.34 2.01
N VAL A 151 -15.94 -12.10 0.88
CA VAL A 151 -15.31 -10.79 0.63
C VAL A 151 -16.34 -9.67 0.61
N LYS A 152 -17.45 -9.85 -0.10
CA LYS A 152 -18.50 -8.83 -0.25
C LYS A 152 -19.23 -8.58 1.08
N ILE A 153 -19.48 -9.64 1.84
CA ILE A 153 -20.37 -9.58 3.01
C ILE A 153 -19.59 -9.27 4.30
N PHE A 154 -18.29 -9.60 4.36
CA PHE A 154 -17.48 -9.44 5.58
C PHE A 154 -16.15 -8.73 5.34
N ALA A 155 -15.28 -9.28 4.48
CA ALA A 155 -13.89 -8.81 4.40
C ALA A 155 -13.73 -7.39 3.82
N LEU A 156 -14.65 -6.96 2.97
CA LEU A 156 -14.73 -5.59 2.45
C LEU A 156 -15.38 -4.61 3.45
N PRO A 157 -16.58 -4.87 4.01
CA PRO A 157 -17.23 -3.92 4.91
C PRO A 157 -16.49 -3.75 6.25
N ALA A 158 -15.93 -4.82 6.83
CA ALA A 158 -15.27 -4.75 8.14
C ALA A 158 -14.18 -3.66 8.24
N PRO A 159 -13.15 -3.60 7.36
CA PRO A 159 -12.18 -2.51 7.40
C PRO A 159 -12.78 -1.18 6.95
N SER A 160 -13.74 -1.17 6.01
CA SER A 160 -14.33 0.07 5.48
C SER A 160 -15.13 0.84 6.54
N TYR A 161 -15.98 0.15 7.28
CA TYR A 161 -16.80 0.76 8.34
C TYR A 161 -15.95 1.26 9.50
N ASN A 162 -14.94 0.49 9.89
CA ASN A 162 -13.99 0.89 10.93
C ASN A 162 -13.18 2.12 10.51
N ALA A 163 -12.72 2.19 9.25
CA ALA A 163 -11.97 3.34 8.74
C ALA A 163 -12.82 4.63 8.68
N ILE A 164 -14.09 4.54 8.25
CA ILE A 164 -15.01 5.69 8.24
C ILE A 164 -15.24 6.21 9.66
N ARG A 165 -15.39 5.29 10.62
CA ARG A 165 -15.68 5.62 12.02
C ARG A 165 -14.47 6.20 12.74
N SER A 166 -13.26 5.66 12.53
CA SER A 166 -12.05 6.14 13.20
C SER A 166 -11.57 7.49 12.67
N ASN A 167 -11.67 7.71 11.35
CA ASN A 167 -11.15 8.93 10.71
C ASN A 167 -12.19 10.05 10.65
N GLY A 168 -13.45 9.75 10.98
CA GLY A 168 -14.58 10.65 10.77
C GLY A 168 -14.92 10.80 9.28
N SER A 169 -16.22 10.93 9.00
CA SER A 169 -16.76 11.16 7.65
C SER A 169 -16.24 12.45 6.98
N SER A 170 -15.61 13.37 7.70
CA SER A 170 -15.11 14.64 7.17
C SER A 170 -14.01 14.48 6.12
N THR A 171 -13.17 13.43 6.18
CA THR A 171 -12.19 13.11 5.13
C THR A 171 -12.80 12.38 3.92
N ALA A 172 -14.00 11.82 4.08
CA ALA A 172 -14.78 11.19 3.01
C ALA A 172 -15.73 12.16 2.30
N ARG A 173 -15.94 13.37 2.84
CA ARG A 173 -16.91 14.33 2.31
C ARG A 173 -16.48 14.90 0.96
N GLU A 174 -15.21 15.30 0.83
CA GLU A 174 -14.66 15.79 -0.45
C GLU A 174 -14.57 14.69 -1.52
N PRO A 175 -14.05 13.47 -1.24
CA PRO A 175 -14.09 12.36 -2.19
C PRO A 175 -15.51 11.92 -2.55
N SER A 176 -16.45 11.90 -1.60
CA SER A 176 -17.85 11.55 -1.86
C SER A 176 -18.56 12.62 -2.69
N ALA A 177 -18.24 13.91 -2.48
CA ALA A 177 -18.76 15.00 -3.31
C ALA A 177 -18.23 14.90 -4.75
N ALA A 178 -16.92 14.65 -4.93
CA ALA A 178 -16.32 14.44 -6.25
C ALA A 178 -16.88 13.18 -6.95
N THR A 179 -17.14 12.11 -6.20
CA THR A 179 -17.77 10.89 -6.73
C THR A 179 -19.21 11.17 -7.17
N LYS A 180 -19.96 11.97 -6.41
CA LYS A 180 -21.32 12.37 -6.77
C LYS A 180 -21.34 13.20 -8.06
N GLU A 181 -20.43 14.17 -8.18
CA GLU A 181 -20.29 14.99 -9.39
C GLU A 181 -19.98 14.14 -10.64
N LEU A 182 -19.12 13.13 -10.50
CA LEU A 182 -18.83 12.19 -11.58
C LEU A 182 -20.06 11.35 -11.96
N LEU A 183 -20.82 10.87 -10.98
CA LEU A 183 -22.04 10.10 -11.24
C LEU A 183 -23.11 10.95 -11.92
N ASP A 184 -23.27 12.21 -11.48
CA ASP A 184 -24.19 13.17 -12.09
C ASP A 184 -23.77 13.52 -13.53
N TYR A 185 -22.46 13.62 -13.80
CA TYR A 185 -21.92 13.79 -15.16
C TYR A 185 -22.22 12.58 -16.06
N VAL A 186 -22.00 11.37 -15.57
CA VAL A 186 -22.26 10.13 -16.32
C VAL A 186 -23.76 9.95 -16.58
N ALA A 187 -24.62 10.27 -15.62
CA ALA A 187 -26.07 10.25 -15.82
C ALA A 187 -26.51 11.22 -16.93
N ASN A 188 -25.99 12.46 -16.91
CA ASN A 188 -26.28 13.46 -17.95
C ASN A 188 -25.77 13.10 -19.35
N LEU A 189 -24.79 12.20 -19.46
CA LEU A 189 -24.32 11.66 -20.74
C LEU A 189 -25.21 10.52 -21.24
N ALA A 190 -25.83 9.75 -20.34
CA ALA A 190 -26.73 8.66 -20.71
C ALA A 190 -28.12 9.17 -21.15
N ASP A 191 -28.50 10.38 -20.72
CA ASP A 191 -29.77 11.03 -21.08
C ASP A 191 -29.70 11.87 -22.38
N LYS A 192 -28.58 11.80 -23.12
CA LYS A 192 -28.41 12.41 -24.46
C LYS A 192 -28.31 11.35 -25.54
#